data_AF-A0A2L0EQ99-F1
#
_entry.id   AF-A0A2L0EQ99-F1
#
_cell.length_a   1.000
_cell.length_b   1.000
_cell.length_c   1.000
_cell.angle_alpha   90.00
_cell.angle_beta   90.00
_cell.angle_gamma   90.00
#
_symmetry.space_group_name_H-M   'P 1'
#
loop_
_entity.id
_entity.type
_entity.pdbx_description
1 polymer ?
#
loop_
_entity_poly.entity_id
_entity_poly.type
_entity_poly.pdbx_seq_one_letter_code
_entity_poly.pdbx_strand_id
1 'polypeptide(L)'
;MTRVATPSRRSRRAAREGALLCAALALACSPERGTPYRCTCTFVTDFDDDAKLSVEVCSPSDARAEGFGRGCAQTHAPGPVSGCACSGVAGRGPCELSACRTTAEAP
;
A
#
# COMPACT_ATOMS: atom_id res chain seq x y z
N MET A 1 30.80 -55.48 -22.47
CA MET A 1 31.11 -54.17 -23.04
C MET A 1 30.05 -53.17 -22.60
N THR A 2 30.34 -52.27 -21.65
CA THR A 2 29.76 -50.90 -21.52
C THR A 2 30.48 -50.17 -20.38
N ARG A 3 31.21 -49.09 -20.70
CA ARG A 3 31.82 -48.17 -19.73
C ARG A 3 30.79 -47.10 -19.36
N VAL A 4 30.47 -46.95 -18.09
CA VAL A 4 29.68 -45.81 -17.59
C VAL A 4 30.65 -44.72 -17.14
N ALA A 5 30.54 -43.56 -17.77
CA ALA A 5 31.40 -42.40 -17.57
C ALA A 5 31.19 -41.79 -16.17
N THR A 6 32.30 -41.54 -15.47
CA THR A 6 32.32 -40.82 -14.19
C THR A 6 32.15 -39.32 -14.43
N PRO A 7 31.18 -38.64 -13.80
CA PRO A 7 31.04 -37.20 -13.94
C PRO A 7 32.20 -36.44 -13.27
N SER A 8 32.79 -35.54 -14.06
CA SER A 8 33.94 -34.69 -13.76
C SER A 8 33.69 -33.72 -12.59
N ARG A 9 34.63 -33.68 -11.63
CA ARG A 9 34.59 -32.87 -10.39
C ARG A 9 34.79 -31.35 -10.58
N ARG A 10 34.62 -30.81 -11.79
CA ARG A 10 35.04 -29.42 -12.10
C ARG A 10 33.95 -28.34 -11.99
N SER A 11 32.70 -28.70 -11.76
CA SER A 11 31.55 -27.77 -11.87
C SER A 11 30.99 -27.22 -10.56
N ARG A 12 31.58 -27.53 -9.38
CA ARG A 12 31.02 -27.14 -8.08
C ARG A 12 31.41 -25.73 -7.57
N ARG A 13 31.95 -24.84 -8.40
CA ARG A 13 32.35 -23.49 -7.97
C ARG A 13 31.39 -22.37 -8.37
N ALA A 14 30.46 -22.60 -9.31
CA ALA A 14 29.56 -21.55 -9.80
C ALA A 14 28.21 -21.43 -9.04
N ALA A 15 27.95 -22.28 -8.05
CA ALA A 15 26.64 -22.33 -7.37
C ALA A 15 26.58 -21.54 -6.05
N ARG A 16 27.71 -21.00 -5.56
CA ARG A 16 27.74 -20.32 -4.25
C ARG A 16 27.64 -18.80 -4.33
N GLU A 17 27.88 -18.18 -5.49
CA GLU A 17 27.87 -16.71 -5.63
C GLU A 17 26.49 -16.14 -5.96
N GLY A 18 25.61 -16.91 -6.63
CA GLY A 18 24.24 -16.45 -6.95
C GLY A 18 23.27 -16.46 -5.76
N ALA A 19 23.54 -17.24 -4.71
CA ALA A 19 22.64 -17.39 -3.57
C ALA A 19 22.70 -16.19 -2.60
N LEU A 20 23.83 -15.49 -2.54
CA LEU A 20 24.03 -14.34 -1.64
C LEU A 20 23.35 -13.06 -2.14
N LEU A 21 23.23 -12.86 -3.46
CA LEU A 21 22.55 -11.69 -4.02
C LEU A 21 21.03 -11.72 -3.81
N CYS A 22 20.39 -12.90 -3.92
CA CYS A 22 18.94 -13.01 -3.70
C CYS A 22 18.54 -12.79 -2.23
N ALA A 23 19.39 -13.16 -1.27
CA ALA A 23 19.12 -12.95 0.16
C ALA A 23 19.18 -11.45 0.55
N ALA A 24 20.04 -10.67 -0.11
CA ALA A 24 20.17 -9.23 0.18
C ALA A 24 18.96 -8.41 -0.32
N LEU A 25 18.32 -8.81 -1.42
CA LEU A 25 17.13 -8.13 -1.95
C LEU A 25 15.86 -8.42 -1.14
N ALA A 26 15.79 -9.58 -0.46
CA ALA A 26 14.64 -9.96 0.35
C ALA A 26 14.46 -9.10 1.62
N LEU A 27 15.55 -8.51 2.14
CA LEU A 27 15.52 -7.65 3.33
C LEU A 27 15.14 -6.19 3.02
N ALA A 28 15.14 -5.79 1.74
CA ALA A 28 14.80 -4.42 1.34
C ALA A 28 13.29 -4.19 1.08
N CYS A 29 12.49 -5.27 0.97
CA CYS A 29 11.03 -5.19 0.83
C CYS A 29 10.31 -5.27 2.18
N SER A 30 10.66 -4.41 3.13
CA SER A 30 9.76 -4.19 4.27
C SER A 30 8.64 -3.26 3.80
N PRO A 31 7.36 -3.61 4.01
CA PRO A 31 6.28 -2.73 3.61
C PRO A 31 6.40 -1.43 4.40
N GLU A 32 6.36 -0.31 3.69
CA GLU A 32 6.44 1.01 4.31
C GLU A 32 5.27 1.18 5.28
N ARG A 33 5.57 1.74 6.46
CA ARG A 33 4.58 1.92 7.53
C ARG A 33 4.19 3.38 7.66
N GLY A 34 2.95 3.62 8.08
CA GLY A 34 2.42 4.95 8.34
C GLY A 34 1.58 5.02 9.61
N THR A 35 0.93 6.16 9.78
CA THR A 35 -0.06 6.41 10.82
C THR A 35 -1.46 6.41 10.21
N PRO A 36 -2.47 5.87 10.91
CA PRO A 36 -3.83 5.83 10.40
C PRO A 36 -4.48 7.21 10.51
N TYR A 37 -5.13 7.64 9.44
CA TYR A 37 -5.94 8.86 9.36
C TYR A 37 -7.36 8.51 8.95
N ARG A 38 -8.32 9.20 9.54
CA ARG A 38 -9.70 9.22 9.07
C ARG A 38 -9.90 10.52 8.29
N CYS A 39 -10.33 10.39 7.04
CA CYS A 39 -10.58 11.48 6.14
C CYS A 39 -12.06 11.53 5.76
N THR A 40 -12.61 12.73 5.72
CA THR A 40 -13.94 12.99 5.14
C THR A 40 -13.73 13.74 3.84
N CYS A 41 -14.16 13.14 2.75
CA CYS A 41 -14.02 13.67 1.40
C CYS A 41 -15.38 14.11 0.86
N THR A 42 -15.41 15.24 0.18
CA THR A 42 -16.59 15.74 -0.54
C THR A 42 -16.47 15.39 -2.01
N PHE A 43 -17.58 15.06 -2.65
CA PHE A 43 -17.63 14.77 -4.08
C PHE A 43 -18.88 15.36 -4.70
N VAL A 44 -18.75 15.76 -5.96
CA VAL A 44 -19.86 16.36 -6.71
C VAL A 44 -20.81 15.24 -7.11
N THR A 45 -22.09 15.42 -6.83
CA THR A 45 -23.18 14.59 -7.36
C THR A 45 -24.09 15.42 -8.25
N ASP A 46 -24.98 14.75 -8.97
CA ASP A 46 -26.05 15.38 -9.73
C ASP A 46 -27.15 15.99 -8.85
N PHE A 47 -27.10 15.74 -7.54
CA PHE A 47 -27.93 16.40 -6.54
C PHE A 47 -27.29 17.73 -6.12
N ASP A 48 -28.12 18.70 -5.73
CA ASP A 48 -27.69 20.07 -5.37
C ASP A 48 -26.78 20.13 -4.11
N ASP A 49 -26.64 19.03 -3.36
CA ASP A 49 -25.84 18.95 -2.14
C ASP A 49 -24.49 18.23 -2.35
N ASP A 50 -23.43 18.76 -1.74
CA ASP A 50 -22.13 18.09 -1.65
C ASP A 50 -22.26 16.80 -0.83
N ALA A 51 -22.12 15.66 -1.50
CA ALA A 51 -22.11 14.37 -0.84
C ALA A 51 -20.74 14.10 -0.20
N LYS A 52 -20.75 13.34 0.90
CA LYS A 52 -19.55 13.05 1.71
C LYS A 52 -19.24 11.57 1.73
N LEU A 53 -17.96 11.24 1.73
CA LEU A 53 -17.43 9.90 1.87
C LEU A 53 -16.37 9.85 2.97
N SER A 54 -16.59 9.01 3.97
CA SER A 54 -15.65 8.76 5.06
C SER A 54 -14.70 7.62 4.66
N VAL A 55 -13.39 7.90 4.65
CA VAL A 55 -12.34 6.92 4.33
C VAL A 55 -11.29 6.87 5.44
N GLU A 56 -10.70 5.70 5.64
CA GLU A 56 -9.55 5.48 6.52
C GLU A 56 -8.34 5.14 5.65
N VAL A 57 -7.26 5.90 5.80
CA VAL A 57 -6.03 5.74 5.02
C VAL A 57 -4.82 5.63 5.94
N CYS A 58 -3.80 4.90 5.48
CA CYS A 58 -2.49 4.92 6.11
C CYS A 58 -1.57 5.92 5.39
N SER A 59 -1.07 6.93 6.11
CA SER A 59 -0.19 7.96 5.55
C SER A 59 1.10 8.09 6.35
N PRO A 60 2.26 8.37 5.70
CA PRO A 60 3.51 8.59 6.41
C PRO A 60 3.52 9.90 7.22
N SER A 61 2.64 10.86 6.90
CA SER A 61 2.52 12.14 7.63
C SER A 61 1.15 12.79 7.44
N ASP A 62 0.83 13.73 8.33
CA ASP A 62 -0.41 14.53 8.28
C ASP A 62 -0.51 15.34 6.98
N ALA A 63 0.56 16.03 6.59
CA ALA A 63 0.64 16.80 5.34
C ALA A 63 0.41 15.97 4.06
N ARG A 64 0.56 14.64 4.12
CA ARG A 64 0.28 13.74 2.99
C ARG A 64 -1.08 13.05 3.10
N ALA A 65 -1.72 13.07 4.28
CA ALA A 65 -2.94 12.32 4.54
C ALA A 65 -4.08 12.71 3.59
N GLU A 66 -4.25 13.99 3.30
CA GLU A 66 -5.30 14.47 2.38
C GLU A 66 -5.10 13.95 0.95
N GLY A 67 -3.86 13.86 0.47
CA GLY A 67 -3.56 13.30 -0.86
C GLY A 67 -3.90 11.81 -0.95
N PHE A 68 -3.54 11.04 0.09
CA PHE A 68 -3.91 9.63 0.20
C PHE A 68 -5.43 9.45 0.35
N GLY A 69 -6.07 10.30 1.17
CA GLY A 69 -7.52 10.34 1.37
C GLY A 69 -8.27 10.60 0.07
N ARG A 70 -7.84 11.59 -0.72
CA ARG A 70 -8.42 11.91 -2.03
C ARG A 70 -8.26 10.76 -3.01
N GLY A 71 -7.07 10.16 -3.10
CA GLY A 71 -6.83 9.00 -3.97
C GLY A 71 -7.71 7.81 -3.61
N CYS A 72 -7.84 7.53 -2.31
CA CYS A 72 -8.72 6.49 -1.79
C CYS A 72 -10.20 6.80 -2.06
N ALA A 73 -10.66 8.02 -1.77
CA ALA A 73 -12.05 8.41 -2.02
C ALA A 73 -12.41 8.34 -3.51
N GLN A 74 -11.48 8.71 -4.41
CA GLN A 74 -11.73 8.72 -5.85
C GLN A 74 -12.03 7.33 -6.44
N THR A 75 -11.56 6.24 -5.82
CA THR A 75 -11.87 4.87 -6.27
C THR A 75 -13.26 4.40 -5.85
N HIS A 76 -13.93 5.13 -4.96
CA HIS A 76 -15.21 4.73 -4.37
C HIS A 76 -16.32 5.77 -4.56
N ALA A 77 -15.97 7.04 -4.79
CA ALA A 77 -16.93 8.09 -5.04
C ALA A 77 -17.59 7.92 -6.43
N PRO A 78 -18.91 8.16 -6.56
CA PRO A 78 -19.61 8.14 -7.84
C PRO A 78 -19.25 9.32 -8.76
N GLY A 79 -18.60 10.35 -8.21
CA GLY A 79 -18.20 11.57 -8.92
C GLY A 79 -16.80 12.04 -8.55
N PRO A 80 -16.34 13.18 -9.13
CA PRO A 80 -15.04 13.75 -8.82
C PRO A 80 -14.98 14.26 -7.38
N VAL A 81 -13.90 13.92 -6.68
CA VAL A 81 -13.66 14.37 -5.30
C VAL A 81 -13.17 15.82 -5.30
N SER A 82 -13.91 16.73 -4.66
CA SER A 82 -13.58 18.15 -4.59
C SER A 82 -12.54 18.45 -3.50
N GLY A 83 -12.69 17.87 -2.31
CA GLY A 83 -11.76 18.08 -1.20
C GLY A 83 -11.83 16.99 -0.14
N CYS A 84 -10.77 16.84 0.66
CA CYS A 84 -10.72 15.93 1.80
C CYS A 84 -10.14 16.66 3.00
N ALA A 85 -10.71 16.41 4.18
CA ALA A 85 -10.15 16.82 5.46
C ALA A 85 -9.80 15.56 6.26
N CYS A 86 -8.57 15.48 6.76
CA CYS A 86 -8.06 14.31 7.46
C CYS A 86 -7.70 14.61 8.92
N SER A 87 -7.88 13.62 9.78
CA SER A 87 -7.49 13.67 11.19
C SER A 87 -6.84 12.35 11.60
N GLY A 88 -5.75 12.44 12.39
CA GLY A 88 -5.06 11.26 12.89
C GLY A 88 -5.92 10.46 13.86
N VAL A 89 -5.87 9.13 13.76
CA VAL A 89 -6.60 8.23 14.66
C VAL A 89 -5.72 7.88 15.86
N ALA A 90 -5.99 8.50 17.01
CA ALA A 90 -5.26 8.23 18.25
C ALA A 90 -5.44 6.78 18.74
N GLY A 91 -4.41 6.23 19.36
CA GLY A 91 -4.45 4.91 19.99
C GLY A 91 -4.38 3.71 19.03
N ARG A 92 -4.29 3.93 17.71
CA ARG A 92 -3.99 2.86 16.76
C ARG A 92 -2.49 2.77 16.48
N GLY A 93 -2.00 1.53 16.41
CA GLY A 93 -0.63 1.24 16.03
C GLY A 93 -0.32 1.60 14.57
N PRO A 94 0.95 1.45 14.15
CA PRO A 94 1.34 1.71 12.77
C PRO A 94 0.55 0.81 11.80
N CYS A 95 0.20 1.36 10.66
CA CYS A 95 -0.48 0.65 9.58
C CYS A 95 0.44 0.50 8.36
N GLU A 96 0.06 -0.36 7.42
CA GLU A 96 0.74 -0.52 6.14
C GLU A 96 0.33 0.61 5.19
N LEU A 97 1.31 1.29 4.59
CA LEU A 97 1.02 2.23 3.51
C LEU A 97 0.28 1.49 2.39
N SER A 98 -0.68 2.14 1.73
CA SER A 98 -1.63 1.58 0.74
C SER A 98 -2.93 0.98 1.30
N ALA A 99 -3.07 0.83 2.62
CA ALA A 99 -4.36 0.47 3.19
C ALA A 99 -5.37 1.62 3.01
N CYS A 100 -6.39 1.39 2.19
CA CYS A 100 -7.55 2.25 1.98
C CYS A 100 -8.80 1.47 2.39
N ARG A 101 -9.62 2.04 3.26
CA ARG A 101 -10.91 1.47 3.67
C ARG A 101 -11.96 2.55 3.62
N THR A 102 -13.08 2.26 3.00
CA THR A 102 -14.23 3.15 3.06
C THR A 102 -15.21 2.64 4.10
N THR A 103 -15.78 3.58 4.84
CA THR A 103 -17.03 3.34 5.55
C THR A 103 -18.07 4.12 4.77
N ALA A 104 -18.91 3.40 4.02
CA ALA A 104 -20.10 4.00 3.46
C ALA A 104 -20.92 4.55 4.63
N GLU A 105 -21.02 5.87 4.72
CA GLU A 105 -22.00 6.50 5.61
C GLU A 105 -23.35 6.24 4.93
N ALA A 106 -24.18 5.40 5.55
CA ALA A 106 -25.51 5.10 5.04
C ALA A 106 -26.34 6.40 5.00
N PRO A 107 -27.22 6.57 4.00
CA PRO A 107 -28.01 7.78 3.79
C PRO A 107 -28.94 8.10 4.97
#